data_AF-A0A3P5XM46-F1
#
_entry.id   AF-A0A3P5XM46-F1
#
_cell.length_a   1.000
_cell.length_b   1.000
_cell.length_c   1.000
_cell.angle_alpha   90.00
_cell.angle_beta   90.00
_cell.angle_gamma   90.00
#
_symmetry.space_group_name_H-M   'P 1'
#
loop_
_entity.id
_entity.type
_entity.pdbx_description
1 polymer ?
#
loop_
_entity_poly.entity_id
_entity_poly.type
_entity_poly.pdbx_seq_one_letter_code
_entity_poly.pdbx_strand_id
1 'polypeptide(L)'
;MNKYLTISILLFAFISSLSGCSKGIKEVEVNVYEMESFSEVREDSLVTFTDKKAIKQFKKAFSSAKKQPGAVDMADPQYKVELGGKSFFLWLSQDHGTIMDVEDTNTIYSLTGKSVKSVNNMFR
;
A
#
# COMPACT_ATOMS: atom_id res chain seq x y z
N MET A 1 -59.78 24.75 -11.66
CA MET A 1 -58.37 24.35 -11.46
C MET A 1 -57.52 25.59 -11.57
N ASN A 2 -57.22 26.21 -10.42
CA ASN A 2 -56.89 27.63 -10.34
C ASN A 2 -55.50 27.80 -9.70
N LYS A 3 -54.71 28.69 -10.31
CA LYS A 3 -53.24 28.94 -10.23
C LYS A 3 -52.59 29.17 -8.85
N TYR A 4 -53.26 28.85 -7.75
CA TYR A 4 -52.71 29.00 -6.38
C TYR A 4 -51.94 27.76 -5.90
N LEU A 5 -52.12 26.60 -6.56
CA LEU A 5 -51.38 25.37 -6.24
C LEU A 5 -49.90 25.44 -6.66
N THR A 6 -49.56 26.29 -7.62
CA THR A 6 -48.18 26.49 -8.10
C THR A 6 -47.35 27.43 -7.22
N ILE A 7 -47.94 28.05 -6.19
CA ILE A 7 -47.28 29.08 -5.37
C ILE A 7 -46.84 28.54 -3.99
N SER A 8 -47.24 27.33 -3.58
CA SER A 8 -47.02 26.84 -2.21
C SER A 8 -46.05 25.66 -2.04
N ILE A 9 -45.43 25.14 -3.11
CA ILE A 9 -44.48 24.01 -3.03
C ILE A 9 -43.26 24.37 -3.88
N LEU A 10 -42.06 24.29 -3.28
CA LEU A 10 -40.72 24.59 -3.84
C LEU A 10 -40.14 26.00 -3.58
N LEU A 11 -40.64 26.70 -2.56
CA LEU A 11 -39.84 27.67 -1.81
C LEU A 11 -39.01 27.00 -0.67
N PHE A 12 -38.90 25.68 -0.66
CA PHE A 12 -38.33 24.89 0.43
C PHE A 12 -37.50 23.71 -0.10
N ALA A 13 -36.33 23.98 -0.67
CA ALA A 13 -35.19 23.05 -0.72
C ALA A 13 -33.93 23.73 -1.31
N PHE A 14 -33.64 24.95 -0.85
CA PHE A 14 -32.41 25.66 -1.19
C PHE A 14 -31.21 25.28 -0.28
N ILE A 15 -31.25 24.20 0.48
CA ILE A 15 -30.18 23.92 1.48
C ILE A 15 -29.92 22.42 1.63
N SER A 16 -29.32 21.76 0.64
CA SER A 16 -28.63 20.48 0.90
C SER A 16 -27.51 20.14 -0.09
N SER A 17 -26.93 21.11 -0.83
CA SER A 17 -25.70 20.85 -1.58
C SER A 17 -24.46 21.20 -0.74
N LEU A 18 -24.36 20.61 0.46
CA LEU A 18 -23.07 20.32 1.05
C LEU A 18 -22.93 18.79 1.07
N SER A 19 -22.66 18.25 -0.11
CA SER A 19 -21.96 16.98 -0.23
C SER A 19 -20.56 17.21 0.33
N GLY A 20 -20.44 17.17 1.66
CA GLY A 20 -19.16 17.04 2.31
C GLY A 20 -18.57 15.71 1.83
N CYS A 21 -17.70 15.78 0.83
CA CYS A 21 -16.68 14.75 0.67
C CYS A 21 -15.91 14.75 1.98
N SER A 22 -16.30 13.87 2.91
CA SER A 22 -15.32 13.31 3.81
C SER A 22 -14.32 12.62 2.88
N LYS A 23 -13.25 13.33 2.52
CA LYS A 23 -11.99 12.67 2.19
C LYS A 23 -11.67 11.89 3.47
N GLY A 24 -12.26 10.69 3.56
CA GLY A 24 -11.98 9.74 4.61
C GLY A 24 -10.47 9.65 4.66
N ILE A 25 -9.92 9.94 5.83
CA ILE A 25 -8.50 9.73 6.09
C ILE A 25 -8.29 8.27 5.72
N LYS A 26 -7.65 7.99 4.57
CA LYS A 26 -7.29 6.63 4.21
C LYS A 26 -6.38 6.16 5.33
N GLU A 27 -6.88 5.25 6.16
CA GLU A 27 -6.05 4.63 7.17
C GLU A 27 -4.87 3.99 6.45
N VAL A 28 -3.67 4.24 6.96
CA VAL A 28 -2.46 3.74 6.30
C VAL A 28 -2.36 2.26 6.60
N GLU A 29 -2.76 1.43 5.65
CA GLU A 29 -2.59 -0.01 5.68
C GLU A 29 -1.33 -0.46 4.92
N VAL A 30 -0.97 -1.73 5.07
CA VAL A 30 0.04 -2.40 4.24
C VAL A 30 -0.64 -3.57 3.55
N ASN A 31 -0.65 -3.57 2.22
CA ASN A 31 -1.16 -4.68 1.43
C ASN A 31 0.04 -5.48 0.92
N VAL A 32 0.01 -6.79 1.12
CA VAL A 32 1.05 -7.71 0.64
C VAL A 32 0.42 -8.74 -0.25
N TYR A 33 1.01 -8.93 -1.43
CA TYR A 33 0.61 -9.91 -2.43
C TYR A 33 1.77 -10.89 -2.61
N GLU A 34 1.45 -12.17 -2.78
CA GLU A 34 2.43 -13.12 -3.32
C GLU A 34 2.53 -12.93 -4.83
N MET A 35 3.72 -13.14 -5.37
CA MET A 35 4.04 -12.87 -6.78
C MET A 35 4.38 -14.18 -7.49
N GLU A 36 3.90 -14.32 -8.72
CA GLU A 36 4.32 -15.40 -9.63
C GLU A 36 5.46 -14.94 -10.54
N SER A 37 5.41 -13.67 -10.96
CA SER A 37 6.46 -12.99 -11.73
C SER A 37 6.41 -11.49 -11.48
N PHE A 38 7.37 -10.71 -11.98
CA PHE A 38 7.31 -9.24 -11.92
C PHE A 38 6.00 -8.61 -12.41
N SER A 39 5.29 -9.28 -13.32
CA SER A 39 4.06 -8.75 -13.93
C SER A 39 2.78 -9.36 -13.35
N GLU A 40 2.88 -10.37 -12.49
CA GLU A 40 1.75 -11.20 -12.08
C GLU A 40 1.74 -11.45 -10.58
N VAL A 41 0.65 -11.02 -9.95
CA VAL A 41 0.33 -11.38 -8.57
C VAL A 41 -0.35 -12.74 -8.56
N ARG A 42 -0.06 -13.58 -7.57
CA ARG A 42 -0.81 -14.81 -7.37
C ARG A 42 -2.24 -14.46 -6.94
N GLU A 43 -3.22 -15.10 -7.56
CA GLU A 43 -4.63 -14.92 -7.20
C GLU A 43 -4.87 -15.23 -5.71
N ASP A 44 -5.83 -14.51 -5.11
CA ASP A 44 -6.25 -14.64 -3.71
C ASP A 44 -5.11 -14.57 -2.66
N SER A 45 -3.98 -13.96 -3.00
CA SER A 45 -2.80 -13.87 -2.12
C SER A 45 -2.74 -12.62 -1.24
N LEU A 46 -3.74 -11.73 -1.33
CA LEU A 46 -3.73 -10.47 -0.61
C LEU A 46 -3.83 -10.69 0.91
N VAL A 47 -2.84 -10.17 1.63
CA VAL A 47 -2.85 -10.00 3.08
C VAL A 47 -2.77 -8.52 3.41
N THR A 48 -3.75 -8.00 4.15
CA THR A 48 -3.81 -6.61 4.58
C THR A 48 -3.48 -6.47 6.06
N PHE A 49 -2.45 -5.68 6.38
CA PHE A 49 -2.08 -5.31 7.73
C PHE A 49 -2.62 -3.92 8.07
N THR A 50 -3.56 -3.86 9.00
CA THR A 50 -4.15 -2.61 9.52
C THR A 50 -3.64 -2.25 10.93
N ASP A 51 -2.91 -3.14 11.59
CA ASP A 51 -2.43 -2.89 12.94
C ASP A 51 -1.25 -1.90 12.93
N LYS A 52 -1.33 -0.90 13.81
CA LYS A 52 -0.33 0.18 13.89
C LYS A 52 1.09 -0.33 14.11
N LYS A 53 1.26 -1.49 14.75
CA LYS A 53 2.58 -2.06 15.06
C LYS A 53 3.21 -2.66 13.80
N ALA A 54 2.49 -3.47 13.02
CA ALA A 54 3.02 -4.01 11.76
C ALA A 54 3.29 -2.90 10.76
N ILE A 55 2.37 -1.94 10.61
CA ILE A 55 2.56 -0.78 9.73
C ILE A 55 3.86 -0.04 10.10
N LYS A 56 4.11 0.20 11.39
CA LYS A 56 5.35 0.83 11.88
C LYS A 56 6.59 -0.02 11.59
N GLN A 57 6.49 -1.34 11.71
CA GLN A 57 7.58 -2.26 11.42
C GLN A 57 7.92 -2.27 9.92
N PHE A 58 6.94 -2.35 9.02
CA PHE A 58 7.16 -2.22 7.57
C PHE A 58 7.78 -0.87 7.20
N LYS A 59 7.20 0.24 7.67
CA LYS A 59 7.74 1.59 7.44
C LYS A 59 9.20 1.70 7.87
N LYS A 60 9.51 1.23 9.08
CA LYS A 60 10.88 1.25 9.60
C LYS A 60 11.81 0.35 8.80
N ALA A 61 11.35 -0.83 8.39
CA ALA A 61 12.14 -1.76 7.60
C ALA A 61 12.54 -1.12 6.27
N PHE A 62 11.58 -0.55 5.55
CA PHE A 62 11.79 -0.03 4.21
C PHE A 62 12.56 1.29 4.24
N SER A 63 12.26 2.19 5.19
CA SER A 63 12.96 3.46 5.32
C SER A 63 14.41 3.34 5.81
N SER A 64 14.79 2.20 6.41
CA SER A 64 16.15 1.91 6.87
C SER A 64 16.95 1.04 5.90
N ALA A 65 16.34 0.64 4.79
CA ALA A 65 16.99 -0.17 3.77
C ALA A 65 18.13 0.62 3.11
N LYS A 66 19.24 -0.05 2.81
CA LYS A 66 20.45 0.57 2.27
C LYS A 66 20.54 0.33 0.78
N LYS A 67 20.61 1.41 0.01
CA LYS A 67 20.85 1.35 -1.45
C LYS A 67 22.09 0.51 -1.74
N GLN A 68 21.99 -0.42 -2.67
CA GLN A 68 23.14 -1.17 -3.16
C GLN A 68 23.70 -0.51 -4.42
N PRO A 69 25.03 -0.50 -4.61
CA PRO A 69 25.65 0.01 -5.83
C PRO A 69 25.53 -1.00 -6.98
N GLY A 70 25.42 -0.48 -8.21
CA GLY A 70 25.44 -1.27 -9.45
C GLY A 70 24.06 -1.55 -10.04
N ALA A 71 24.05 -1.98 -11.31
CA ALA A 71 22.87 -2.58 -11.94
C ALA A 71 22.75 -4.04 -11.49
N VAL A 72 21.53 -4.47 -11.18
CA VAL A 72 21.26 -5.81 -10.66
C VAL A 72 20.22 -6.49 -11.54
N ASP A 73 20.57 -7.68 -12.01
CA ASP A 73 19.63 -8.61 -12.63
C ASP A 73 19.05 -9.48 -11.51
N MET A 74 17.75 -9.33 -11.27
CA MET A 74 17.06 -9.94 -10.12
C MET A 74 16.08 -10.98 -10.65
N ALA A 75 16.04 -12.14 -10.00
CA ALA A 75 14.96 -13.11 -10.21
C ALA A 75 13.60 -12.50 -9.84
N ASP A 76 12.51 -13.13 -10.28
CA ASP A 76 11.16 -12.70 -9.92
C ASP A 76 10.99 -12.54 -8.40
N PRO A 77 10.25 -11.52 -7.95
CA PRO A 77 10.02 -11.25 -6.53
C PRO A 77 9.12 -12.30 -5.91
N GLN A 78 9.23 -12.46 -4.60
CA GLN A 78 8.31 -13.32 -3.84
C GLN A 78 7.04 -12.57 -3.46
N TYR A 79 7.17 -11.27 -3.18
CA TYR A 79 6.06 -10.43 -2.73
C TYR A 79 6.05 -9.06 -3.41
N LYS A 80 4.86 -8.49 -3.55
CA LYS A 80 4.64 -7.06 -3.77
C LYS A 80 4.03 -6.46 -2.52
N VAL A 81 4.61 -5.37 -2.02
CA VAL A 81 4.15 -4.67 -0.82
C VAL A 81 3.72 -3.26 -1.19
N GLU A 82 2.47 -2.92 -0.91
CA GLU A 82 1.92 -1.58 -1.07
C GLU A 82 1.85 -0.90 0.31
N LEU A 83 2.57 0.20 0.46
CA LEU A 83 2.70 0.92 1.72
C LEU A 83 2.80 2.42 1.46
N GLY A 84 1.89 3.19 2.07
CA GLY A 84 1.95 4.65 2.04
C GLY A 84 1.85 5.23 0.62
N GLY A 85 1.11 4.57 -0.27
CA GLY A 85 0.92 4.98 -1.66
C GLY A 85 2.06 4.61 -2.61
N LYS A 86 3.05 3.84 -2.13
CA LYS A 86 4.13 3.27 -2.96
C LYS A 86 4.00 1.76 -3.01
N SER A 87 4.52 1.18 -4.09
CA SER A 87 4.58 -0.27 -4.28
C SER A 87 6.04 -0.71 -4.38
N PHE A 88 6.37 -1.81 -3.70
CA PHE A 88 7.72 -2.35 -3.67
C PHE A 88 7.70 -3.84 -3.99
N PHE A 89 8.63 -4.30 -4.82
CA PHE A 89 8.97 -5.71 -4.88
C PHE A 89 9.83 -6.08 -3.67
N LEU A 90 9.62 -7.28 -3.13
CA LEU A 90 10.29 -7.77 -1.94
C LEU A 90 10.76 -9.21 -2.14
N TRP A 91 12.05 -9.41 -1.90
CA TRP A 91 12.68 -10.73 -1.75
C TRP A 91 13.08 -10.92 -0.30
N LEU A 92 12.74 -12.07 0.26
CA LEU A 92 13.06 -12.46 1.63
C LEU A 92 13.70 -13.85 1.67
N SER A 93 14.76 -13.94 2.46
CA SER A 93 15.30 -15.21 2.93
C SER A 93 15.45 -15.15 4.45
N GLN A 94 15.97 -16.22 5.05
CA GLN A 94 16.14 -16.28 6.51
C GLN A 94 16.94 -15.09 7.07
N ASP A 95 18.01 -14.70 6.38
CA ASP A 95 18.97 -13.69 6.85
C ASP A 95 19.11 -12.47 5.93
N HIS A 96 18.51 -12.51 4.73
CA HIS A 96 18.56 -11.42 3.77
C HIS A 96 17.17 -10.92 3.40
N GLY A 97 17.09 -9.65 3.04
CA GLY A 97 15.89 -9.06 2.47
C GLY A 97 16.26 -7.91 1.57
N THR A 98 15.60 -7.82 0.42
CA THR A 98 15.85 -6.80 -0.59
C THR A 98 14.51 -6.23 -1.03
N ILE A 99 14.45 -4.90 -1.18
CA ILE A 99 13.31 -4.21 -1.76
C ILE A 99 13.73 -3.43 -3.00
N MET A 100 12.79 -3.27 -3.91
CA MET A 100 12.92 -2.47 -5.14
C MET A 100 11.62 -1.68 -5.30
N ASP A 101 11.70 -0.39 -5.61
CA ASP A 101 10.51 0.41 -5.93
C ASP A 101 9.98 -0.03 -7.30
N VAL A 102 8.68 -0.26 -7.44
CA VAL A 102 8.09 -0.67 -8.73
C VAL A 102 8.24 0.45 -9.79
N GLU A 103 8.38 1.70 -9.34
CA GLU A 103 8.63 2.85 -10.23
C GLU A 103 10.13 3.06 -10.56
N ASP A 104 11.06 2.44 -9.82
CA ASP A 104 12.51 2.45 -10.09
C ASP A 104 13.11 1.06 -9.94
N THR A 105 13.02 0.28 -11.03
CA THR A 105 13.52 -1.09 -11.08
C THR A 105 15.04 -1.20 -11.25
N ASN A 106 15.75 -0.07 -11.39
CA ASN A 106 17.22 -0.05 -11.52
C ASN A 106 17.94 0.03 -10.17
N THR A 107 17.21 0.30 -9.08
CA THR A 107 17.79 0.44 -7.75
C THR A 107 17.20 -0.58 -6.78
N ILE A 108 18.08 -1.36 -6.13
CA ILE A 108 17.69 -2.19 -4.99
C ILE A 108 18.20 -1.64 -3.67
N TYR A 109 17.49 -1.98 -2.60
CA TYR A 109 17.82 -1.63 -1.24
C TYR A 109 17.81 -2.88 -0.37
N SER A 110 18.90 -3.13 0.34
CA SER A 110 18.98 -4.25 1.28
C SER A 110 18.44 -3.85 2.65
N LEU A 111 17.53 -4.66 3.18
CA LEU A 111 17.03 -4.54 4.54
C LEU A 111 18.15 -4.79 5.55
N THR A 112 18.10 -4.10 6.70
CA THR A 112 19.02 -4.41 7.81
C THR A 112 18.69 -5.77 8.41
N GLY A 113 19.65 -6.48 9.02
CA GLY A 113 19.38 -7.79 9.64
C GLY A 113 18.27 -7.76 10.71
N LYS A 114 18.12 -6.64 11.43
CA LYS A 114 16.99 -6.43 12.36
C LYS A 114 15.67 -6.30 11.61
N SER A 115 15.66 -5.58 10.49
CA SER A 115 14.50 -5.43 9.62
C SER A 115 14.08 -6.76 8.99
N VAL A 116 15.04 -7.56 8.50
CA VAL A 116 14.78 -8.91 7.94
C VAL A 116 14.06 -9.78 8.96
N LYS A 117 14.59 -9.90 10.19
CA LYS A 117 13.94 -10.67 11.26
C LYS A 117 12.54 -10.15 11.59
N SER A 118 12.37 -8.82 11.63
CA SER A 118 11.08 -8.21 11.93
C SER A 118 10.04 -8.48 10.86
N VAL A 119 10.42 -8.43 9.59
CA VAL A 119 9.53 -8.62 8.44
C VAL A 119 9.22 -10.10 8.26
N ASN A 120 10.21 -11.00 8.34
CA ASN A 120 10.00 -12.46 8.26
C ASN A 120 8.99 -12.99 9.30
N ASN A 121 8.93 -12.41 10.49
CA ASN A 121 7.97 -12.80 11.51
C ASN A 121 6.52 -12.40 11.20
N MET A 122 6.27 -11.62 10.14
CA MET A 122 4.93 -11.26 9.69
C MET A 122 4.36 -12.26 8.68
N PHE A 123 5.22 -13.10 8.10
CA PHE A 123 4.88 -14.11 7.09
C PHE A 123 4.88 -15.54 7.66
N ARG A 124 5.00 -15.70 8.97
CA ARG A 124 5.04 -16.98 9.68
C ARG A 124 3.76 -17.25 10.43
#